data_AF-A0A842W8A5-F1
#
_entry.id   AF-A0A842W8A5-F1
#
_cell.length_a   1.000
_cell.length_b   1.000
_cell.length_c   1.000
_cell.angle_alpha   90.00
_cell.angle_beta   90.00
_cell.angle_gamma   90.00
#
_symmetry.space_group_name_H-M   'P 1'
#
loop_
_entity.id
_entity.type
_entity.pdbx_description
1 polymer ?
#
loop_
_entity_poly.entity_id
_entity_poly.type
_entity_poly.pdbx_seq_one_letter_code
_entity_poly.pdbx_strand_id
1 'polypeptide(L)'
;MKKVSPDEARRLILEGKAPSEMHVRGSLDLRGCTSESLPENLHVEGDLDLERCSSLKSLPEGIHVGGWLYLGGCTSLKSMLEGLYVGGWLYLRGCTSLKSLPGGLHVGGNLDIVGCTSLKKLPYNIHVGGSILCDPELIE
;
A
#
# COMPACT_ATOMS: atom_id res chain seq x y z
N MET A 1 7.19 -6.42 -20.73
CA MET A 1 7.27 -5.10 -20.06
C MET A 1 8.72 -4.84 -19.70
N LYS A 2 9.23 -3.62 -19.95
CA LYS A 2 10.63 -3.28 -19.60
C LYS A 2 10.68 -3.08 -18.09
N LYS A 3 11.48 -3.91 -17.39
CA LYS A 3 11.69 -3.76 -15.95
C LYS A 3 12.66 -2.59 -15.70
N VAL A 4 12.38 -1.80 -14.67
CA VAL A 4 13.23 -0.70 -14.19
C VAL A 4 13.88 -1.09 -12.86
N SER A 5 15.06 -0.55 -12.59
CA SER A 5 15.70 -0.68 -11.28
C SER A 5 14.96 0.16 -10.23
N PRO A 6 15.00 -0.21 -8.93
CA PRO A 6 14.42 0.60 -7.85
C PRO A 6 14.81 2.08 -7.86
N ASP A 7 16.09 2.39 -8.09
CA ASP A 7 16.57 3.79 -8.09
C ASP A 7 15.92 4.63 -9.21
N GLU A 8 15.77 4.04 -10.39
CA GLU A 8 15.15 4.70 -11.54
C GLU A 8 13.63 4.84 -11.33
N ALA A 9 12.98 3.82 -10.78
CA ALA A 9 11.57 3.87 -10.43
C ALA A 9 11.29 4.98 -9.41
N ARG A 10 12.08 5.04 -8.34
CA ARG A 10 12.01 6.07 -7.31
C ARG A 10 12.15 7.46 -7.91
N ARG A 11 13.16 7.67 -8.76
CA ARG A 11 13.40 8.94 -9.44
C ARG A 11 12.20 9.36 -10.29
N LEU A 12 11.68 8.47 -11.14
CA LEU A 12 10.54 8.77 -12.00
C LEU A 12 9.27 9.10 -11.21
N ILE A 13 9.01 8.38 -10.10
CA ILE A 13 7.83 8.62 -9.25
C ILE A 13 7.93 9.98 -8.56
N LEU A 14 9.08 10.30 -7.97
CA LEU A 14 9.29 11.58 -7.27
C LEU A 14 9.31 12.78 -8.23
N GLU A 15 9.72 12.59 -9.48
CA GLU A 15 9.65 13.61 -10.53
C GLU A 15 8.25 13.73 -11.16
N GLY A 16 7.28 12.88 -10.81
CA GLY A 16 5.95 12.84 -11.43
C GLY A 16 5.96 12.39 -12.91
N LYS A 17 7.01 11.65 -13.32
CA LYS A 17 7.23 11.16 -14.69
C LYS A 17 7.08 9.65 -14.84
N ALA A 18 6.66 8.97 -13.77
CA ALA A 18 6.45 7.54 -13.79
C ALA A 18 5.32 7.17 -14.76
N PRO A 19 5.57 6.33 -15.78
CA PRO A 19 4.51 5.79 -16.60
C PRO A 19 3.60 4.85 -15.80
N SER A 20 2.37 4.66 -16.27
CA SER A 20 1.55 3.53 -15.87
C SER A 20 2.22 2.20 -16.25
N GLU A 21 1.82 1.11 -15.59
CA GLU A 21 2.34 -0.24 -15.85
C GLU A 21 3.86 -0.37 -15.63
N MET A 22 4.40 0.40 -14.69
CA MET A 22 5.82 0.33 -14.32
C MET A 22 6.11 -0.98 -13.57
N HIS A 23 7.18 -1.68 -13.97
CA HIS A 23 7.62 -2.92 -13.33
C HIS A 23 9.01 -2.72 -12.69
N VAL A 24 9.11 -2.84 -11.37
CA VAL A 24 10.34 -2.62 -10.59
C VAL A 24 10.99 -3.95 -10.21
N ARG A 25 12.26 -4.13 -10.60
CA ARG A 25 13.04 -5.36 -10.36
C ARG A 25 13.72 -5.34 -9.00
N GLY A 26 12.94 -5.42 -7.92
CA GLY A 26 13.43 -5.44 -6.53
C GLY A 26 12.52 -4.64 -5.60
N SER A 27 13.03 -4.35 -4.40
CA SER A 27 12.33 -3.53 -3.41
C SER A 27 12.44 -2.04 -3.73
N LEU A 28 11.36 -1.29 -3.52
CA LEU A 28 11.25 0.15 -3.80
C LEU A 28 11.03 0.93 -2.51
N ASP A 29 11.99 1.81 -2.18
CA ASP A 29 11.90 2.73 -1.04
C ASP A 29 11.39 4.11 -1.47
N LEU A 30 10.19 4.44 -1.01
CA LEU A 30 9.52 5.73 -1.18
C LEU A 30 9.15 6.35 0.17
N ARG A 31 9.84 6.00 1.26
CA ARG A 31 9.56 6.56 2.59
C ARG A 31 9.57 8.08 2.58
N GLY A 32 8.57 8.67 3.24
CA GLY A 32 8.39 10.11 3.32
C GLY A 32 8.10 10.77 1.97
N CYS A 33 7.67 10.01 0.95
CA CYS A 33 7.26 10.55 -0.33
C CYS A 33 6.16 11.60 -0.15
N THR A 34 6.30 12.70 -0.89
CA THR A 34 5.36 13.83 -0.88
C THR A 34 4.36 13.79 -2.05
N SER A 35 4.44 12.78 -2.92
CA SER A 35 3.48 12.57 -4.00
C SER A 35 2.10 12.23 -3.44
N GLU A 36 1.04 12.77 -4.07
CA GLU A 36 -0.33 12.48 -3.65
C GLU A 36 -0.83 11.11 -4.12
N SER A 37 -0.20 10.56 -5.16
CA SER A 37 -0.51 9.26 -5.77
C SER A 37 0.75 8.58 -6.35
N LEU A 38 0.61 7.27 -6.63
CA LEU A 38 1.57 6.44 -7.35
C LEU A 38 1.06 6.18 -8.79
N PRO A 39 1.92 5.72 -9.72
CA PRO A 39 1.47 5.28 -11.04
C PRO A 39 0.53 4.07 -10.95
N GLU A 40 -0.48 4.04 -11.82
CA GLU A 40 -1.38 2.88 -11.99
C GLU A 40 -0.63 1.63 -12.44
N ASN A 41 -1.11 0.46 -12.00
CA ASN A 41 -0.54 -0.84 -12.35
C ASN A 41 0.97 -0.97 -12.01
N LEU A 42 1.42 -0.32 -10.94
CA LEU A 42 2.79 -0.48 -10.45
C LEU A 42 3.00 -1.90 -9.92
N HIS A 43 3.95 -2.60 -10.51
CA HIS A 43 4.39 -3.92 -10.09
C HIS A 43 5.77 -3.82 -9.44
N VAL A 44 5.89 -4.25 -8.19
CA VAL A 44 7.15 -4.29 -7.44
C VAL A 44 7.45 -5.75 -7.10
N GLU A 45 8.56 -6.30 -7.60
CA GLU A 45 8.92 -7.71 -7.33
C GLU A 45 9.26 -7.96 -5.85
N GLY A 46 9.84 -6.97 -5.18
CA GLY A 46 10.21 -7.03 -3.76
C GLY A 46 9.23 -6.27 -2.87
N ASP A 47 9.79 -5.64 -1.83
CA ASP A 47 9.03 -4.84 -0.88
C ASP A 47 8.74 -3.43 -1.42
N LEU A 48 7.63 -2.84 -1.01
CA LEU A 48 7.30 -1.44 -1.27
C LEU A 48 7.16 -0.70 0.04
N ASP A 49 8.06 0.24 0.28
CA ASP A 49 8.07 1.06 1.49
C ASP A 49 7.56 2.47 1.20
N LEU A 50 6.39 2.79 1.75
CA LEU A 50 5.72 4.08 1.68
C LEU A 50 5.50 4.66 3.08
N GLU A 51 6.25 4.22 4.11
CA GLU A 51 6.04 4.73 5.45
C GLU A 51 6.15 6.27 5.49
N ARG A 52 5.28 6.90 6.30
CA ARG A 52 5.26 8.34 6.56
C ARG A 52 5.04 9.21 5.31
N CYS A 53 4.43 8.69 4.26
CA CYS A 53 4.00 9.49 3.11
C CYS A 53 2.76 10.32 3.47
N SER A 54 2.96 11.45 4.15
CA SER A 54 1.88 12.28 4.70
C SER A 54 1.01 12.95 3.64
N SER A 55 1.44 13.00 2.38
CA SER A 55 0.66 13.56 1.27
C SER A 55 -0.12 12.50 0.50
N LEU A 56 0.18 11.21 0.68
CA LEU A 56 -0.46 10.13 -0.05
C LEU A 56 -1.93 10.00 0.37
N LYS A 57 -2.86 10.29 -0.54
CA LYS A 57 -4.30 10.28 -0.26
C LYS A 57 -4.96 8.95 -0.59
N SER A 58 -4.45 8.28 -1.61
CA SER A 58 -4.95 6.99 -2.09
C SER A 58 -3.86 6.21 -2.81
N LEU A 59 -3.98 4.88 -2.81
CA LEU A 59 -3.23 4.03 -3.74
C LEU A 59 -4.01 3.88 -5.06
N PRO A 60 -3.33 3.92 -6.22
CA PRO A 60 -3.95 3.71 -7.53
C PRO A 60 -4.42 2.25 -7.69
N GLU A 61 -5.19 1.97 -8.75
CA GLU A 61 -5.62 0.60 -9.09
C GLU A 61 -4.44 -0.28 -9.52
N GLY A 62 -4.57 -1.59 -9.26
CA GLY A 62 -3.67 -2.60 -9.80
C GLY A 62 -2.26 -2.62 -9.21
N ILE A 63 -2.05 -2.06 -8.01
CA ILE A 63 -0.78 -2.20 -7.29
C ILE A 63 -0.52 -3.67 -6.97
N HIS A 64 0.64 -4.17 -7.39
CA HIS A 64 1.12 -5.51 -7.07
C HIS A 64 2.47 -5.41 -6.37
N VAL A 65 2.57 -5.93 -5.15
CA VAL A 65 3.80 -6.03 -4.37
C VAL A 65 4.10 -7.49 -4.08
N GLY A 66 5.21 -8.01 -4.59
CA GLY A 66 5.63 -9.40 -4.38
C GLY A 66 6.07 -9.68 -2.94
N GLY A 67 6.65 -8.67 -2.28
CA GLY A 67 7.06 -8.70 -0.89
C GLY A 67 6.08 -8.01 0.05
N TRP A 68 6.62 -7.25 1.00
CA TRP A 68 5.88 -6.55 2.05
C TRP A 68 5.51 -5.13 1.59
N LEU A 69 4.35 -4.64 2.02
CA LEU A 69 3.90 -3.28 1.77
C LEU A 69 3.82 -2.52 3.09
N TYR A 70 4.65 -1.49 3.22
CA TYR A 70 4.69 -0.63 4.41
C TYR A 70 4.04 0.71 4.11
N LEU A 71 3.00 1.05 4.85
CA LEU A 71 2.23 2.30 4.77
C LEU A 71 2.11 2.96 6.15
N GLY A 72 2.89 2.51 7.13
CA GLY A 72 2.84 2.99 8.51
C GLY A 72 2.92 4.51 8.59
N GLY A 73 1.99 5.14 9.31
CA GLY A 73 1.97 6.58 9.51
C GLY A 73 1.60 7.40 8.26
N CYS A 74 1.01 6.81 7.22
CA CYS A 74 0.39 7.56 6.11
C CYS A 74 -0.93 8.21 6.56
N THR A 75 -0.85 9.26 7.37
CA THR A 75 -2.01 9.86 8.05
C THR A 75 -3.03 10.51 7.12
N SER A 76 -2.68 10.77 5.86
CA SER A 76 -3.62 11.33 4.85
C SER A 76 -4.25 10.26 3.96
N LEU A 77 -3.84 8.99 4.08
CA LEU A 77 -4.37 7.89 3.28
C LEU A 77 -5.83 7.66 3.69
N LYS A 78 -6.77 7.89 2.77
CA LYS A 78 -8.21 7.80 3.04
C LYS A 78 -8.84 6.51 2.55
N SER A 79 -8.36 6.01 1.41
CA SER A 79 -8.89 4.84 0.74
C SER A 79 -7.81 4.17 -0.09
N MET A 80 -8.10 2.93 -0.47
CA MET A 80 -7.26 2.11 -1.34
C MET A 80 -8.16 1.66 -2.48
N LEU A 81 -7.68 1.74 -3.72
CA LEU A 81 -8.45 1.29 -4.90
C LEU A 81 -8.39 -0.23 -5.04
N GLU A 82 -9.30 -0.79 -5.83
CA GLU A 82 -9.44 -2.24 -6.00
C GLU A 82 -8.20 -2.88 -6.65
N GLY A 83 -8.03 -4.19 -6.42
CA GLY A 83 -6.96 -4.97 -7.03
C GLY A 83 -5.59 -4.85 -6.34
N LEU A 84 -5.53 -4.43 -5.07
CA LEU A 84 -4.30 -4.48 -4.30
C LEU A 84 -3.91 -5.94 -3.98
N TYR A 85 -2.73 -6.32 -4.45
CA TYR A 85 -2.09 -7.59 -4.14
C TYR A 85 -0.77 -7.37 -3.37
N VAL A 86 -0.63 -8.05 -2.23
CA VAL A 86 0.59 -8.07 -1.42
C VAL A 86 0.96 -9.52 -1.13
N GLY A 87 2.12 -9.98 -1.60
CA GLY A 87 2.59 -11.35 -1.38
C GLY A 87 3.02 -11.61 0.08
N GLY A 88 3.48 -10.58 0.78
CA GLY A 88 3.90 -10.62 2.17
C GLY A 88 2.94 -9.92 3.13
N TRP A 89 3.49 -9.16 4.07
CA TRP A 89 2.70 -8.45 5.09
C TRP A 89 2.28 -7.07 4.59
N LEU A 90 1.11 -6.62 5.05
CA LEU A 90 0.59 -5.27 4.82
C LEU A 90 0.54 -4.50 6.14
N TYR A 91 1.38 -3.47 6.26
CA TYR A 91 1.45 -2.62 7.46
C TYR A 91 0.79 -1.27 7.20
N LEU A 92 -0.35 -1.03 7.82
CA LEU A 92 -1.13 0.22 7.76
C LEU A 92 -1.16 0.93 9.11
N ARG A 93 -0.33 0.53 10.06
CA ARG A 93 -0.35 1.03 11.44
C ARG A 93 -0.34 2.56 11.50
N GLY A 94 -1.31 3.14 12.21
CA GLY A 94 -1.42 4.59 12.38
C GLY A 94 -1.85 5.36 11.13
N CYS A 95 -2.42 4.72 10.13
CA CYS A 95 -3.13 5.39 9.03
C CYS A 95 -4.48 5.95 9.52
N THR A 96 -4.43 7.01 10.33
CA THR A 96 -5.60 7.53 11.07
C THR A 96 -6.74 8.05 10.20
N SER A 97 -6.50 8.41 8.94
CA SER A 97 -7.54 8.84 8.00
C SER A 97 -8.14 7.71 7.17
N LEU A 98 -7.64 6.47 7.28
CA LEU A 98 -8.06 5.36 6.45
C LEU A 98 -9.49 4.95 6.82
N LYS A 99 -10.42 5.07 5.87
CA LYS A 99 -11.86 4.82 6.11
C LYS A 99 -12.32 3.43 5.70
N SER A 100 -11.64 2.85 4.72
CA SER A 100 -11.98 1.55 4.15
C SER A 100 -10.78 0.90 3.48
N LEU A 101 -10.70 -0.42 3.59
CA LEU A 101 -9.86 -1.27 2.74
C LEU A 101 -10.59 -1.59 1.43
N PRO A 102 -9.88 -1.96 0.34
CA PRO A 102 -10.53 -2.29 -0.92
C PRO A 102 -11.19 -3.66 -0.85
N GLY A 103 -12.26 -3.86 -1.62
CA GLY A 103 -12.78 -5.20 -1.89
C GLY A 103 -11.74 -6.02 -2.67
N GLY A 104 -11.67 -7.32 -2.41
CA GLY A 104 -10.73 -8.21 -3.09
C GLY A 104 -9.27 -8.06 -2.65
N LEU A 105 -9.00 -7.35 -1.54
CA LEU A 105 -7.66 -7.23 -0.97
C LEU A 105 -7.05 -8.62 -0.73
N HIS A 106 -5.86 -8.85 -1.30
CA HIS A 106 -5.08 -10.07 -1.06
C HIS A 106 -3.78 -9.74 -0.32
N VAL A 107 -3.59 -10.36 0.83
CA VAL A 107 -2.37 -10.29 1.64
C VAL A 107 -1.92 -11.72 1.95
N GLY A 108 -0.75 -12.11 1.45
CA GLY A 108 -0.22 -13.47 1.68
C GLY A 108 0.23 -13.70 3.13
N GLY A 109 0.59 -12.63 3.85
CA GLY A 109 0.99 -12.66 5.26
C GLY A 109 -0.02 -11.99 6.19
N ASN A 110 0.48 -11.24 7.18
CA ASN A 110 -0.36 -10.54 8.16
C ASN A 110 -0.84 -9.18 7.64
N LEU A 111 -1.98 -8.75 8.14
CA LEU A 111 -2.54 -7.41 7.96
C LEU A 111 -2.48 -6.66 9.30
N ASP A 112 -1.65 -5.63 9.41
CA ASP A 112 -1.59 -4.75 10.59
C ASP A 112 -2.30 -3.42 10.31
N ILE A 113 -3.46 -3.23 10.93
CA ILE A 113 -4.30 -2.02 10.86
C ILE A 113 -4.49 -1.37 12.23
N VAL A 114 -3.58 -1.65 13.18
CA VAL A 114 -3.60 -1.04 14.52
C VAL A 114 -3.45 0.48 14.43
N GLY A 115 -4.26 1.24 15.16
CA GLY A 115 -4.28 2.70 15.12
C GLY A 115 -4.91 3.30 13.87
N CYS A 116 -5.57 2.51 13.00
CA CYS A 116 -6.40 3.01 11.91
C CYS A 116 -7.76 3.50 12.44
N THR A 117 -7.75 4.55 13.24
CA THR A 117 -8.91 4.99 14.04
C THR A 117 -10.15 5.43 13.23
N SER A 118 -10.01 5.75 11.94
CA SER A 118 -11.15 6.05 11.05
C SER A 118 -11.72 4.82 10.36
N LEU A 119 -11.06 3.67 10.44
CA LEU A 119 -11.50 2.42 9.83
C LEU A 119 -12.59 1.81 10.72
N LYS A 120 -13.79 1.65 10.18
CA LYS A 120 -14.96 1.20 10.97
C LYS A 120 -15.30 -0.27 10.79
N LYS A 121 -14.88 -0.88 9.69
CA LYS A 121 -15.16 -2.27 9.36
C LYS A 121 -14.19 -2.79 8.31
N LEU A 122 -14.03 -4.10 8.30
CA LEU A 122 -13.36 -4.81 7.22
C LEU A 122 -14.33 -5.08 6.04
N PRO A 123 -13.86 -5.12 4.79
CA PRO A 123 -14.64 -5.60 3.66
C PRO A 123 -14.93 -7.10 3.80
N TYR A 124 -16.06 -7.57 3.27
CA TYR A 124 -16.45 -8.98 3.34
C TYR A 124 -15.53 -9.91 2.52
N ASN A 125 -14.88 -9.39 1.48
CA ASN A 125 -14.08 -10.16 0.52
C ASN A 125 -12.60 -9.78 0.60
N ILE A 126 -11.98 -9.99 1.76
CA ILE A 126 -10.52 -9.89 1.91
C ILE A 126 -9.92 -11.27 2.13
N HIS A 127 -8.73 -11.49 1.59
CA HIS A 127 -7.92 -12.68 1.83
C HIS A 127 -6.67 -12.27 2.60
N VAL A 128 -6.50 -12.83 3.80
CA VAL A 128 -5.31 -12.65 4.62
C VAL A 128 -4.80 -14.04 4.97
N GLY A 129 -3.59 -14.38 4.51
CA GLY A 129 -2.98 -15.70 4.73
C GLY A 129 -2.50 -15.90 6.17
N GLY A 130 -2.22 -14.81 6.88
CA GLY A 130 -1.84 -14.78 8.30
C GLY A 130 -2.93 -14.22 9.21
N SER A 131 -2.51 -13.48 10.23
CA SER A 131 -3.40 -12.83 11.20
C SER A 131 -3.74 -11.40 10.80
N ILE A 132 -4.91 -10.94 11.23
CA ILE A 132 -5.31 -9.52 11.20
C ILE A 132 -5.05 -8.95 12.59
N LEU A 133 -4.19 -7.94 12.67
CA LEU A 133 -3.94 -7.16 13.88
C LEU A 133 -4.75 -5.87 13.76
N CYS A 134 -5.75 -5.70 14.62
CA CYS A 134 -6.60 -4.52 14.64
C CYS A 134 -6.87 -4.05 16.08
N ASP A 135 -7.32 -2.81 16.19
CA ASP A 135 -7.77 -2.27 17.47
C ASP A 135 -9.06 -3.00 17.92
N PRO A 136 -9.27 -3.22 19.24
CA PRO A 136 -10.45 -3.92 19.75
C PRO A 136 -11.78 -3.34 19.28
N GLU A 137 -11.85 -2.02 19.08
CA GLU A 137 -13.03 -1.28 18.64
C GLU A 137 -13.49 -1.64 17.21
N LEU A 138 -12.66 -2.32 16.42
CA LEU A 138 -13.01 -2.79 15.07
C LEU A 138 -13.80 -4.12 15.10
N ILE A 139 -13.85 -4.80 16.24
CA ILE A 139 -14.41 -6.15 16.40
C ILE A 139 -15.84 -6.11 16.98
N GLU A 140 -16.30 -4.95 17.45
CA GLU A 140 -17.65 -4.71 17.96
C GLU A 140 -18.65 -4.30 16.87
#